data_AF-A0A1J4LPQ4-F1
#
_entry.id   AF-A0A1J4LPQ4-F1
#
_cell.length_a   1.000
_cell.length_b   1.000
_cell.length_c   1.000
_cell.angle_alpha   90.00
_cell.angle_beta   90.00
_cell.angle_gamma   90.00
#
_symmetry.space_group_name_H-M   'P 1'
#
loop_
_entity.id
_entity.type
_entity.pdbx_description
1 polymer ?
#
loop_
_entity_poly.entity_id
_entity_poly.type
_entity_poly.pdbx_seq_one_letter_code
_entity_poly.pdbx_strand_id
1 'polypeptide(L)'
;MHEKRIGSPQRDPFDALVDVLAAADRYDFALAVIPVAFAVALIVATVTSVSTPQMLAVAALVGALVIADACYFNPPVRDGGRDDQGST
;
A
#
# COMPACT_ATOMS: atom_id res chain seq x y z
N MET A 1 42.31 -8.30 -24.93
CA MET A 1 41.06 -8.97 -24.54
C MET A 1 40.55 -8.27 -23.28
N HIS A 2 39.66 -7.30 -23.42
CA HIS A 2 39.10 -6.52 -22.31
C HIS A 2 37.57 -6.52 -22.45
N GLU A 3 36.92 -7.48 -21.80
CA GLU A 3 35.47 -7.49 -21.69
C GLU A 3 35.05 -6.55 -20.56
N LYS A 4 34.57 -5.37 -20.92
CA LYS A 4 33.85 -4.48 -20.01
C LYS A 4 32.42 -5.02 -19.84
N ARG A 5 32.18 -5.91 -18.87
CA ARG A 5 30.81 -6.14 -18.36
C ARG A 5 30.43 -5.00 -17.43
N ILE A 6 30.06 -3.85 -18.00
CA ILE A 6 29.34 -2.82 -17.26
C ILE A 6 28.03 -2.61 -18.00
N GLY A 7 26.99 -3.25 -17.49
CA GLY A 7 25.66 -3.18 -18.04
C GLY A 7 24.70 -3.89 -17.09
N SER A 8 24.78 -3.56 -15.80
CA SER A 8 23.60 -3.73 -14.97
C SER A 8 22.57 -2.77 -15.55
N PRO A 9 21.42 -3.23 -16.08
CA PRO A 9 20.38 -2.30 -16.51
C PRO A 9 19.98 -1.54 -15.25
N GLN A 10 20.40 -0.28 -15.19
CA GLN A 10 20.03 0.63 -14.13
C GLN A 10 18.53 0.89 -14.31
N ARG A 11 17.72 0.02 -13.71
CA ARG A 11 16.26 0.11 -13.71
C ARG A 11 15.93 1.48 -13.14
N ASP A 12 15.19 2.28 -13.90
CA ASP A 12 14.84 3.63 -13.47
C ASP A 12 14.04 3.54 -12.15
N PRO A 13 14.34 4.37 -11.14
CA PRO A 13 13.62 4.32 -9.87
C PRO A 13 12.11 4.57 -10.02
N PHE A 14 11.68 5.34 -11.03
CA PHE A 14 10.28 5.52 -11.35
C PHE A 14 9.68 4.27 -11.99
N ASP A 15 10.37 3.61 -12.92
CA ASP A 15 9.91 2.34 -13.50
C ASP A 15 9.74 1.25 -12.44
N ALA A 16 10.65 1.19 -11.47
CA ALA A 16 10.54 0.27 -10.34
C ALA A 16 9.33 0.60 -9.44
N LEU A 17 9.03 1.89 -9.22
CA LEU A 17 7.86 2.31 -8.45
C LEU A 17 6.57 1.98 -9.19
N VAL A 18 6.51 2.21 -10.51
CA VAL A 18 5.37 1.87 -11.35
C VAL A 18 5.14 0.36 -11.37
N ASP A 19 6.20 -0.46 -11.49
CA ASP A 19 6.11 -1.91 -11.42
C ASP A 19 5.52 -2.36 -10.06
N VAL A 20 5.93 -1.75 -8.95
CA VAL A 20 5.38 -2.03 -7.62
C VAL A 20 3.92 -1.60 -7.49
N LEU A 21 3.55 -0.41 -7.99
CA LEU A 21 2.14 0.02 -8.00
C LEU A 21 1.28 -0.86 -8.92
N ALA A 22 1.83 -1.34 -10.03
CA ALA A 22 1.13 -2.21 -10.96
C ALA A 22 0.92 -3.63 -10.40
N ALA A 23 1.83 -4.08 -9.52
CA ALA A 23 1.71 -5.34 -8.79
C ALA A 23 0.89 -5.22 -7.50
N ALA A 24 0.51 -4.00 -7.08
CA ALA A 24 -0.22 -3.77 -5.84
C ALA A 24 -1.66 -4.26 -5.94
N ASP A 25 -2.07 -5.07 -4.97
CA ASP A 25 -3.44 -5.59 -4.88
C ASP A 25 -4.35 -4.64 -4.10
N ARG A 26 -5.67 -4.91 -4.12
CA ARG A 26 -6.69 -4.13 -3.37
C ARG A 26 -6.32 -3.92 -1.90
N TYR A 27 -5.68 -4.89 -1.27
CA TYR A 27 -5.26 -4.81 0.13
C TYR A 27 -4.04 -3.91 0.35
N ASP A 28 -3.13 -3.83 -0.62
CA ASP A 28 -1.98 -2.91 -0.58
C ASP A 28 -2.46 -1.46 -0.69
N PHE A 29 -3.49 -1.21 -1.51
CA PHE A 29 -4.15 0.10 -1.56
C PHE A 29 -4.83 0.46 -0.23
N ALA A 30 -5.55 -0.48 0.40
CA ALA A 30 -6.13 -0.25 1.73
C ALA A 30 -5.04 0.09 2.76
N LEU A 31 -3.91 -0.61 2.72
CA LEU A 31 -2.78 -0.33 3.61
C LEU A 31 -2.14 1.05 3.32
N ALA A 32 -2.07 1.46 2.05
CA ALA A 32 -1.57 2.77 1.63
C ALA A 32 -2.47 3.95 2.07
N VAL A 33 -3.77 3.73 2.27
CA VAL A 33 -4.69 4.77 2.76
C VAL A 33 -4.28 5.26 4.16
N ILE A 34 -3.75 4.39 5.01
CA ILE A 34 -3.37 4.75 6.39
C ILE A 34 -2.27 5.83 6.41
N PRO A 35 -1.06 5.62 5.86
CA PRO A 35 -0.03 6.65 5.85
C PRO A 35 -0.45 7.91 5.10
N VAL A 36 -1.26 7.77 4.03
CA VAL A 36 -1.81 8.93 3.31
C VAL A 36 -2.74 9.76 4.21
N ALA A 37 -3.62 9.13 4.98
CA ALA A 37 -4.52 9.84 5.90
C ALA A 37 -3.73 10.61 6.97
N PHE A 38 -2.65 10.04 7.49
CA PHE A 38 -1.76 10.73 8.43
C PHE A 38 -1.03 11.91 7.79
N ALA A 39 -0.52 11.74 6.56
CA ALA A 39 0.11 12.83 5.82
C ALA A 39 -0.87 13.99 5.57
N VAL A 40 -2.10 13.68 5.13
CA VAL A 40 -3.16 14.68 4.93
C VAL A 40 -3.52 15.37 6.25
N ALA A 41 -3.66 14.63 7.35
CA ALA A 41 -3.97 15.22 8.65
C ALA A 41 -2.88 16.18 9.14
N LEU A 42 -1.60 15.88 8.89
CA LEU A 42 -0.49 16.78 9.21
C LEU A 42 -0.53 18.03 8.34
N ILE A 43 -0.78 17.90 7.03
CA ILE A 43 -0.94 19.05 6.12
C ILE A 43 -2.11 19.92 6.57
N VAL A 44 -3.24 19.33 6.94
CA VAL A 44 -4.39 20.09 7.44
C VAL A 44 -4.04 20.81 8.74
N ALA A 45 -3.44 20.12 9.71
CA ALA A 45 -3.02 20.74 10.97
C ALA A 45 -2.10 21.95 10.76
N THR A 46 -1.16 21.86 9.80
CA THR A 46 -0.24 22.97 9.51
C THR A 46 -0.93 24.13 8.80
N VAL A 47 -1.81 23.89 7.83
CA VAL A 47 -2.46 24.97 7.07
C VAL A 47 -3.64 25.62 7.82
N THR A 48 -4.35 24.88 8.67
CA THR A 48 -5.50 25.39 9.43
C THR A 48 -5.14 25.78 10.88
N SER A 49 -3.90 25.56 11.32
CA SER A 49 -3.45 25.77 12.71
C SER A 49 -4.32 25.03 13.76
N VAL A 50 -4.98 23.94 13.35
CA VAL A 50 -5.73 23.07 14.27
C VAL A 50 -4.74 22.22 15.05
N SER A 51 -5.11 21.85 16.28
CA SER A 51 -4.32 20.96 17.14
C SER A 51 -3.86 19.69 16.40
N THR A 52 -2.54 19.52 16.27
CA THR A 52 -1.92 18.31 15.69
C THR A 52 -2.42 17.02 16.35
N PRO A 53 -2.47 16.87 17.69
CA PRO A 53 -3.00 15.65 18.30
C PRO A 53 -4.47 15.39 17.94
N GLN A 54 -5.29 16.44 17.77
CA GLN A 54 -6.67 16.26 17.31
C GLN A 54 -6.73 15.72 15.87
N MET A 55 -5.92 16.26 14.97
CA MET A 55 -5.86 15.78 13.57
C MET A 55 -5.29 14.37 13.45
N LEU A 56 -4.29 14.03 14.27
CA LEU A 56 -3.75 12.67 14.35
C LEU A 56 -4.81 11.67 14.88
N ALA A 57 -5.65 12.09 15.83
CA ALA A 57 -6.76 11.25 16.30
C ALA A 57 -7.78 10.97 15.18
N VAL A 58 -8.10 11.97 14.35
CA VAL A 58 -8.97 11.78 13.18
C VAL A 58 -8.34 10.80 12.17
N ALA A 59 -7.05 10.96 11.85
CA ALA A 59 -6.34 10.03 10.97
C ALA A 59 -6.32 8.60 11.54
N ALA A 60 -6.11 8.45 12.84
CA ALA A 60 -6.14 7.16 13.52
C ALA A 60 -7.52 6.49 13.43
N LEU A 61 -8.61 7.25 13.59
CA LEU A 61 -9.97 6.74 13.41
C LEU A 61 -10.20 6.24 11.99
N VAL A 62 -9.78 7.00 10.98
CA VAL A 62 -9.86 6.57 9.57
C VAL A 62 -9.07 5.29 9.35
N GLY A 63 -7.83 5.21 9.83
CA GLY A 63 -7.02 4.00 9.72
C GLY A 63 -7.65 2.78 10.39
N ALA A 64 -8.27 2.95 11.56
CA ALA A 64 -8.99 1.89 12.26
C ALA A 64 -10.20 1.38 11.45
N LEU A 65 -10.96 2.27 10.81
CA LEU A 65 -12.08 1.89 9.95
C LEU A 65 -11.61 1.12 8.71
N VAL A 66 -10.49 1.54 8.10
CA VAL A 66 -9.90 0.82 6.95
C VAL A 66 -9.44 -0.58 7.34
N ILE A 67 -8.79 -0.73 8.50
CA ILE A 67 -8.40 -2.05 9.02
C ILE A 67 -9.65 -2.91 9.29
N ALA A 68 -10.68 -2.33 9.91
CA ALA A 68 -11.93 -3.04 10.18
C ALA A 68 -12.60 -3.52 8.87
N ASP A 69 -12.65 -2.67 7.84
CA ASP A 69 -13.18 -3.02 6.52
C ASP A 69 -12.39 -4.19 5.90
N ALA A 70 -11.06 -4.04 5.82
CA ALA A 70 -10.19 -5.03 5.20
C ALA A 70 -10.19 -6.39 5.94
N CYS A 71 -10.31 -6.39 7.26
CA CYS A 71 -10.27 -7.61 8.07
C CYS A 71 -11.63 -8.29 8.23
N TYR A 72 -12.74 -7.54 8.28
CA TYR A 72 -14.04 -8.09 8.68
C TYR A 72 -15.13 -7.97 7.61
N PHE A 73 -15.17 -6.89 6.84
CA PHE A 73 -16.21 -6.69 5.81
C PHE A 73 -15.80 -7.26 4.46
N ASN A 74 -14.53 -7.13 4.10
CA ASN A 74 -13.96 -7.65 2.86
C ASN A 74 -12.68 -8.47 3.12
N PRO A 75 -12.77 -9.57 3.88
CA PRO A 75 -11.61 -10.40 4.21
C PRO A 75 -10.96 -10.95 2.94
N PRO A 76 -9.62 -11.13 2.91
CA PRO A 76 -8.92 -11.73 1.78
C PRO A 76 -9.46 -13.13 1.53
N VAL A 77 -10.05 -13.30 0.35
CA VAL A 77 -10.44 -14.62 -0.14
C VAL A 77 -9.14 -15.34 -0.49
N ARG A 78 -8.86 -16.44 0.21
CA ARG A 78 -7.78 -17.34 -0.21
C ARG A 78 -8.25 -17.96 -1.52
N ASP A 79 -7.55 -17.72 -2.61
CA ASP A 79 -7.76 -18.48 -3.84
C ASP A 79 -7.46 -19.95 -3.57
N GLY A 80 -8.50 -20.71 -3.23
CA GLY A 80 -8.46 -22.15 -3.01
C GLY A 80 -8.40 -22.91 -4.33
N GLY A 81 -7.36 -22.67 -5.13
CA GLY A 81 -7.20 -23.24 -6.47
C GLY A 81 -6.01 -24.19 -6.59
N ARG A 82 -5.85 -25.15 -5.69
CA ARG A 82 -4.97 -26.31 -5.93
C ARG A 82 -5.48 -27.63 -5.34
N ASP A 83 -6.79 -27.78 -5.22
CA ASP A 83 -7.40 -28.98 -4.62
C ASP A 83 -8.46 -29.64 -5.52
N ASP A 84 -8.26 -29.71 -6.84
CA ASP A 84 -9.10 -30.53 -7.74
C ASP A 84 -8.50 -30.71 -9.15
N GLN A 85 -7.40 -31.46 -9.25
CA GLN A 85 -7.21 -32.35 -10.40
C GLN A 85 -6.44 -33.61 -10.00
N GLY A 86 -7.09 -34.41 -9.16
CA GLY A 86 -7.02 -35.85 -9.33
C GLY A 86 -7.97 -36.25 -10.47
N SER A 87 -7.44 -36.76 -11.57
CA SER A 87 -8.20 -37.65 -12.45
C SER A 87 -7.26 -38.59 -13.19
N THR A 88 -7.35 -39.85 -12.75
CA THR A 88 -7.06 -41.13 -13.40
C THR A 88 -5.65 -41.42 -13.88
#